data_AF-A0A2E6MS30-F1
#
_entry.id   AF-A0A2E6MS30-F1
#
_cell.length_a   1.000
_cell.length_b   1.000
_cell.length_c   1.000
_cell.angle_alpha   90.00
_cell.angle_beta   90.00
_cell.angle_gamma   90.00
#
_symmetry.space_group_name_H-M   'P 1'
#
loop_
_entity.id
_entity.type
_entity.pdbx_description
1 polymer ?
#
loop_
_entity_poly.entity_id
_entity_poly.type
_entity_poly.pdbx_seq_one_letter_code
_entity_poly.pdbx_strand_id
1 'polypeptide(L)'
;MIKNNKIKDLKTSLENLGFPSNEIFKINKLINYYGGELRMIGGISRDLILNAKNSKDLDFVTDLKIEKLILCLKKKKIKFSKTGIKYGCVKIQMGKFCIEITSLRREFDYDGRRPHIEYTKSWTEDSNRRDFTINAIYIDFHGTIFDPHSGYDDLLKRKVRFIGDPNKRIIEDNLRILRFIRFSIRYGKKFEEDDFFACVKNKKKIKSVSFERRYDELKKIVILKNFVFFLKQLNKHFFNEIFETKVFINNFEKLDEVENSMKMISSIRRFKFFFQKNLKEINFLKVFNNKDQKRINCKIDIKNYGSIALKKMIFLYGKTALVDQIILDHVNCKIDSHEIENLVNFIKYCKIPKFPIDGNDIKSFGFKEGSEVGKILNYLKNIWIKKNFLSTKEDLIQKVKKLPSCLRR
;
A
#
# COMPACT_ATOMS: atom_id res chain seq x y z
N MET A 1 2.48 29.80 11.58
CA MET A 1 3.06 29.36 10.29
C MET A 1 2.29 29.93 9.09
N ILE A 2 0.95 30.08 9.19
CA ILE A 2 0.13 30.70 8.13
C ILE A 2 -0.46 32.01 8.63
N LYS A 3 -0.26 33.10 7.90
CA LYS A 3 -0.89 34.42 8.13
C LYS A 3 -1.28 34.98 6.77
N ASN A 4 -2.51 35.47 6.60
CA ASN A 4 -3.03 36.01 5.34
C ASN A 4 -2.85 35.07 4.13
N ASN A 5 -3.25 33.80 4.26
CA ASN A 5 -3.11 32.79 3.19
C ASN A 5 -1.67 32.57 2.69
N LYS A 6 -0.68 32.76 3.56
CA LYS A 6 0.73 32.59 3.21
C LYS A 6 1.48 31.73 4.22
N ILE A 7 2.18 30.71 3.73
CA ILE A 7 3.18 29.94 4.50
C ILE A 7 4.42 30.81 4.68
N LYS A 8 4.74 31.15 5.92
CA LYS A 8 5.98 31.84 6.26
C LYS A 8 7.17 30.89 6.13
N ASP A 9 8.30 31.41 5.65
CA ASP A 9 9.58 30.69 5.57
C ASP A 9 9.43 29.31 4.92
N LEU A 10 8.85 29.27 3.71
CA LEU A 10 8.49 28.03 3.01
C LEU A 10 9.65 27.03 2.92
N LYS A 11 10.88 27.52 2.69
CA LYS A 11 12.07 26.67 2.61
C LYS A 11 12.32 25.95 3.94
N THR A 12 12.35 26.68 5.06
CA THR A 12 12.51 26.13 6.41
C THR A 12 11.35 25.22 6.78
N SER A 13 10.13 25.57 6.37
CA SER A 13 8.93 24.74 6.56
C SER A 13 9.07 23.36 5.90
N LEU A 14 9.58 23.31 4.66
CA LEU A 14 9.87 22.05 3.98
C LEU A 14 10.97 21.25 4.67
N GLU A 15 12.03 21.90 5.15
CA GLU A 15 13.15 21.28 5.84
C GLU A 15 12.71 20.64 7.16
N ASN A 16 11.88 21.33 7.94
CA ASN A 16 11.33 20.83 9.19
C ASN A 16 10.46 19.57 8.99
N LEU A 17 9.77 19.48 7.85
CA LEU A 17 9.03 18.27 7.45
C LEU A 17 9.93 17.21 6.81
N GLY A 18 11.25 17.45 6.73
CA GLY A 18 12.24 16.57 6.14
C GLY A 18 12.04 16.36 4.65
N PHE A 19 11.53 17.35 3.92
CA PHE A 19 11.46 17.35 2.46
C PHE A 19 12.77 17.90 1.86
N PRO A 20 13.14 17.49 0.63
CA PRO A 20 14.37 17.93 -0.03
C PRO A 20 14.22 19.38 -0.57
N SER A 21 14.22 20.36 0.34
CA SER A 21 13.93 21.77 0.04
C SER A 21 14.85 22.33 -1.05
N ASN A 22 16.16 22.08 -0.96
CA ASN A 22 17.15 22.59 -1.91
C ASN A 22 16.90 22.08 -3.33
N GLU A 23 16.58 20.80 -3.49
CA GLU A 23 16.26 20.16 -4.76
C GLU A 23 14.95 20.71 -5.34
N ILE A 24 13.93 20.84 -4.49
CA ILE A 24 12.62 21.40 -4.87
C ILE A 24 12.78 22.85 -5.38
N PHE A 25 13.55 23.69 -4.68
CA PHE A 25 13.85 25.06 -5.12
C PHE A 25 14.72 25.12 -6.38
N LYS A 26 15.64 24.18 -6.59
CA LYS A 26 16.40 24.07 -7.85
C LYS A 26 15.48 23.78 -9.04
N ILE A 27 14.52 22.87 -8.88
CA ILE A 27 13.52 22.55 -9.91
C ILE A 27 12.64 23.78 -10.20
N ASN A 28 12.19 24.49 -9.17
CA ASN A 28 11.43 25.73 -9.35
C ASN A 28 12.21 26.78 -10.13
N LYS A 29 13.47 27.06 -9.74
CA LYS A 29 14.32 28.01 -10.48
C LYS A 29 14.49 27.61 -11.94
N LEU A 30 14.65 26.32 -12.18
CA LEU A 30 14.74 25.77 -13.52
C LEU A 30 13.45 26.00 -14.31
N ILE A 31 12.29 25.70 -13.77
CA ILE A 31 10.99 25.91 -14.46
C ILE A 31 10.75 27.40 -14.72
N ASN A 32 11.03 28.26 -13.74
CA ASN A 32 10.93 29.73 -13.87
C ASN A 32 11.84 30.28 -14.96
N TYR A 33 13.06 29.74 -15.11
CA TYR A 33 13.99 30.14 -16.18
C TYR A 33 13.42 29.86 -17.59
N TYR A 34 12.58 28.83 -17.75
CA TYR A 34 11.86 28.58 -19.00
C TYR A 34 10.53 29.32 -19.10
N GLY A 35 10.26 30.28 -18.19
CA GLY A 35 9.04 31.10 -18.20
C GLY A 35 7.78 30.32 -17.84
N GLY A 36 7.90 29.31 -16.95
CA GLY A 36 6.76 28.66 -16.35
C GLY A 36 6.71 28.88 -14.84
N GLU A 37 5.56 28.63 -14.25
CA GLU A 37 5.34 28.66 -12.82
C GLU A 37 5.23 27.22 -12.29
N LEU A 38 5.77 26.97 -11.09
CA LEU A 38 5.63 25.70 -10.38
C LEU A 38 4.88 25.92 -9.08
N ARG A 39 3.86 25.11 -8.81
CA ARG A 39 3.15 25.10 -7.52
C ARG A 39 3.12 23.70 -6.91
N MET A 40 3.20 23.66 -5.58
CA MET A 40 2.99 22.46 -4.77
C MET A 40 1.49 22.13 -4.74
N ILE A 41 1.14 20.85 -4.80
CA ILE A 41 -0.25 20.40 -4.66
C ILE A 41 -0.36 19.08 -3.90
N GLY A 42 -1.57 18.73 -3.47
CA GLY A 42 -1.85 17.42 -2.93
C GLY A 42 -1.18 17.20 -1.58
N GLY A 43 -0.45 16.09 -1.45
CA GLY A 43 0.13 15.65 -0.18
C GLY A 43 1.03 16.69 0.47
N ILE A 44 1.97 17.25 -0.31
CA ILE A 44 2.92 18.24 0.19
C ILE A 44 2.24 19.53 0.68
N SER A 45 1.19 20.01 -0.01
CA SER A 45 0.43 21.20 0.42
C SER A 45 -0.28 20.96 1.75
N ARG A 46 -0.95 19.81 1.91
CA ARG A 46 -1.63 19.46 3.17
C ARG A 46 -0.64 19.29 4.32
N ASP A 47 0.50 18.66 4.06
CA ASP A 47 1.53 18.43 5.07
C ASP A 47 2.12 19.75 5.57
N LEU A 48 2.36 20.70 4.65
CA LEU A 48 2.78 22.07 4.96
C LEU A 48 1.73 22.83 5.78
N ILE A 49 0.46 22.74 5.42
CA ILE A 49 -0.64 23.42 6.13
C ILE A 49 -0.83 22.87 7.54
N LEU A 50 -0.80 21.54 7.67
CA LEU A 50 -0.97 20.85 8.96
C LEU A 50 0.31 20.81 9.79
N ASN A 51 1.44 21.28 9.25
CA ASN A 51 2.78 21.13 9.83
C ASN A 51 3.06 19.69 10.30
N ALA A 52 2.70 18.72 9.47
CA ALA A 52 2.81 17.30 9.79
C ALA A 52 3.09 16.47 8.54
N LYS A 53 4.22 15.75 8.55
CA LYS A 53 4.63 14.91 7.42
C LYS A 53 3.78 13.65 7.36
N ASN A 54 2.94 13.57 6.33
CA ASN A 54 2.07 12.42 6.05
C ASN A 54 2.36 11.80 4.67
N SER A 55 2.94 12.56 3.76
CA SER A 55 3.12 12.21 2.36
C SER A 55 4.59 11.86 2.09
N LYS A 56 4.80 10.85 1.23
CA LYS A 56 6.14 10.45 0.76
C LYS A 56 6.43 11.02 -0.63
N ASP A 57 5.41 11.06 -1.47
CA ASP A 57 5.47 11.60 -2.82
C ASP A 57 5.23 13.12 -2.79
N LEU A 58 5.94 13.83 -3.67
CA LEU A 58 5.90 15.28 -3.77
C LEU A 58 5.27 15.65 -5.10
N ASP A 59 4.01 16.07 -5.05
CA ASP A 59 3.24 16.43 -6.24
C ASP A 59 3.36 17.93 -6.52
N PHE A 60 3.66 18.25 -7.77
CA PHE A 60 3.74 19.61 -8.28
C PHE A 60 2.96 19.75 -9.58
N VAL A 61 2.57 20.98 -9.86
CA VAL A 61 1.91 21.37 -11.10
C VAL A 61 2.60 22.57 -11.73
N THR A 62 2.64 22.59 -13.06
CA THR A 62 3.23 23.70 -13.81
C THR A 62 2.36 24.09 -15.00
N ASP A 63 2.35 25.37 -15.35
CA ASP A 63 1.71 25.89 -16.56
C ASP A 63 2.53 25.63 -17.84
N LEU A 64 3.74 25.06 -17.72
CA LEU A 64 4.47 24.54 -18.87
C LEU A 64 3.73 23.34 -19.47
N LYS A 65 3.54 23.37 -20.80
CA LYS A 65 3.17 22.17 -21.57
C LYS A 65 4.22 21.06 -21.40
N ILE A 66 3.80 19.81 -21.53
CA ILE A 66 4.65 18.64 -21.22
C ILE A 66 5.92 18.61 -22.06
N GLU A 67 5.86 19.05 -23.32
CA GLU A 67 6.99 19.08 -24.25
C GLU A 67 8.07 20.06 -23.77
N LYS A 68 7.64 21.23 -23.28
CA LYS A 68 8.53 22.27 -22.74
C LYS A 68 9.10 21.86 -21.38
N LEU A 69 8.31 21.20 -20.53
CA LEU A 69 8.79 20.60 -19.29
C LEU A 69 9.87 19.52 -19.56
N ILE A 70 9.64 18.65 -20.54
CA ILE A 70 10.62 17.63 -20.96
C ILE A 70 11.91 18.28 -21.48
N LEU A 71 11.80 19.29 -22.35
CA LEU A 71 12.95 20.04 -22.86
C LEU A 71 13.78 20.64 -21.72
N CYS A 72 13.10 21.29 -20.78
CA CYS A 72 13.66 21.90 -19.59
C CYS A 72 14.48 20.90 -18.75
N LEU A 73 13.90 19.72 -18.46
CA LEU A 73 14.59 18.65 -17.72
C LEU A 73 15.78 18.07 -18.48
N LYS A 74 15.64 17.84 -19.80
CA LYS A 74 16.72 17.32 -20.65
C LYS A 74 17.92 18.27 -20.73
N LYS A 75 17.69 19.59 -20.88
CA LYS A 75 18.77 20.59 -20.95
C LYS A 75 19.62 20.65 -19.67
N LYS A 76 19.08 20.24 -18.52
CA LYS A 76 19.82 20.10 -17.26
C LYS A 76 20.22 18.66 -16.93
N LYS A 77 20.08 17.73 -17.88
CA LYS A 77 20.41 16.30 -17.73
C LYS A 77 19.72 15.65 -16.52
N ILE A 78 18.52 16.13 -16.15
CA ILE A 78 17.74 15.54 -15.06
C ILE A 78 17.06 14.27 -15.60
N LYS A 79 17.31 13.13 -14.94
CA LYS A 79 16.65 11.86 -15.29
C LYS A 79 15.20 11.87 -14.81
N PHE A 80 14.28 11.48 -15.68
CA PHE A 80 12.86 11.35 -15.36
C PHE A 80 12.25 10.11 -16.03
N SER A 81 11.18 9.59 -15.45
CA SER A 81 10.39 8.51 -16.03
C SER A 81 9.46 9.03 -17.13
N LYS A 82 9.41 8.30 -18.24
CA LYS A 82 8.55 8.61 -19.40
C LYS A 82 7.13 8.05 -19.29
N THR A 83 6.85 7.20 -18.30
CA THR A 83 5.58 6.46 -18.21
C THR A 83 4.34 7.34 -18.04
N GLY A 84 4.51 8.54 -17.48
CA GLY A 84 3.43 9.51 -17.24
C GLY A 84 3.19 10.53 -18.36
N ILE A 85 4.06 10.59 -19.38
CA ILE A 85 4.07 11.70 -20.36
C ILE A 85 2.74 11.80 -21.11
N LYS A 86 2.15 10.67 -21.49
CA LYS A 86 0.83 10.64 -22.16
C LYS A 86 -0.32 11.17 -21.30
N TYR A 87 -0.11 11.31 -20.00
CA TYR A 87 -1.04 11.91 -19.05
C TYR A 87 -0.56 13.28 -18.58
N GLY A 88 0.37 13.91 -19.31
CA GLY A 88 0.89 15.24 -18.99
C GLY A 88 1.72 15.31 -17.72
N CYS A 89 2.33 14.21 -17.25
CA CYS A 89 3.21 14.23 -16.07
C CYS A 89 4.56 13.54 -16.27
N VAL A 90 5.54 13.93 -15.47
CA VAL A 90 6.87 13.30 -15.39
C VAL A 90 7.21 13.01 -13.94
N LYS A 91 7.95 11.93 -13.71
CA LYS A 91 8.43 11.55 -12.37
C LYS A 91 9.94 11.63 -12.30
N ILE A 92 10.47 12.34 -11.31
CA ILE A 92 11.89 12.54 -11.05
C ILE A 92 12.23 11.83 -9.74
N GLN A 93 13.13 10.85 -9.81
CA GLN A 93 13.64 10.19 -8.60
C GLN A 93 14.73 11.07 -7.96
N MET A 94 14.56 11.39 -6.68
CA MET A 94 15.50 12.22 -5.93
C MET A 94 15.83 11.55 -4.59
N GLY A 95 16.88 10.72 -4.59
CA GLY A 95 17.23 9.89 -3.43
C GLY A 95 16.06 9.00 -3.02
N LYS A 96 15.53 9.19 -1.81
CA LYS A 96 14.36 8.47 -1.29
C LYS A 96 13.01 9.09 -1.65
N PHE A 97 12.99 10.25 -2.32
CA PHE A 97 11.78 10.96 -2.71
C PHE A 97 11.49 10.78 -4.20
N CYS A 98 10.21 10.84 -4.55
CA CYS A 98 9.76 10.94 -5.93
C CYS A 98 9.03 12.27 -6.10
N ILE A 99 9.49 13.08 -7.05
CA ILE A 99 8.84 14.34 -7.45
C ILE A 99 8.02 14.05 -8.70
N GLU A 100 6.71 14.26 -8.63
CA GLU A 100 5.82 14.18 -9.79
C GLU A 100 5.44 15.60 -10.22
N ILE A 101 5.78 15.98 -11.44
CA ILE A 101 5.44 17.29 -12.01
C ILE A 101 4.42 17.08 -13.12
N THR A 102 3.26 17.71 -13.00
CA THR A 102 2.15 17.59 -13.94
C THR A 102 1.87 18.93 -14.62
N SER A 103 1.76 18.94 -15.94
CA SER A 103 1.30 20.11 -16.69
C SER A 103 -0.18 20.38 -16.38
N LEU A 104 -0.53 21.66 -16.22
CA LEU A 104 -1.92 22.09 -16.08
C LEU A 104 -2.75 21.61 -17.26
N ARG A 105 -3.91 21.06 -16.94
CA ARG A 105 -4.83 20.54 -17.95
C ARG A 105 -6.28 20.68 -17.50
N ARG A 106 -7.17 20.77 -18.47
CA ARG A 106 -8.60 20.53 -18.32
C ARG A 106 -8.92 19.12 -18.81
N GLU A 107 -9.93 18.51 -18.20
CA GLU A 107 -10.45 17.18 -18.55
C GLU A 107 -11.94 17.36 -18.88
N PHE A 108 -12.37 16.84 -20.02
CA PHE A 108 -13.75 16.90 -20.50
C PHE A 108 -14.08 15.64 -21.32
N ASP A 109 -15.35 15.49 -21.72
CA ASP A 109 -15.86 14.38 -22.55
C ASP A 109 -15.35 13.00 -22.10
N TYR A 110 -15.84 12.55 -20.95
CA TYR A 110 -15.41 11.27 -20.38
C TYR A 110 -16.01 10.09 -21.17
N ASP A 111 -15.22 9.46 -22.03
CA ASP A 111 -15.53 8.14 -22.58
C ASP A 111 -15.19 7.07 -21.52
N GLY A 112 -16.20 6.73 -20.73
CA GLY A 112 -16.03 5.92 -19.52
C GLY A 112 -15.11 6.63 -18.51
N ARG A 113 -13.87 6.14 -18.37
CA ARG A 113 -12.86 6.70 -17.43
C ARG A 113 -11.77 7.52 -18.14
N ARG A 114 -11.79 7.61 -19.47
CA ARG A 114 -10.75 8.32 -20.21
C ARG A 114 -11.27 9.71 -20.58
N PRO A 115 -10.85 10.77 -19.88
CA PRO A 115 -11.16 12.11 -20.33
C PRO A 115 -10.35 12.46 -21.58
N HIS A 116 -10.91 13.30 -22.42
CA HIS A 116 -10.12 14.13 -23.31
C HIS A 116 -9.32 15.14 -22.47
N ILE A 117 -8.02 15.24 -22.76
CA ILE A 117 -7.09 16.10 -22.02
C ILE A 117 -6.65 17.23 -22.94
N GLU A 118 -6.79 18.46 -22.45
CA GLU A 118 -6.21 19.64 -23.09
C GLU A 118 -5.37 20.43 -22.08
N TYR A 119 -4.21 20.90 -22.52
CA TYR A 119 -3.39 21.77 -21.71
C TYR A 119 -4.02 23.15 -21.53
N THR A 120 -3.98 23.66 -20.31
CA THR A 120 -4.49 24.99 -19.96
C THR A 120 -3.45 25.78 -19.18
N LYS A 121 -3.64 27.11 -19.10
CA LYS A 121 -2.91 27.97 -18.16
C LYS A 121 -3.74 28.32 -16.92
N SER A 122 -5.01 27.92 -16.88
CA SER A 122 -5.92 28.21 -15.77
C SER A 122 -5.74 27.23 -14.62
N TRP A 123 -5.25 27.73 -13.49
CA TRP A 123 -5.18 26.98 -12.23
C TRP A 123 -6.57 26.54 -11.74
N THR A 124 -7.60 27.35 -12.02
CA THR A 124 -8.99 27.03 -11.66
C THR A 124 -9.54 25.87 -12.51
N GLU A 125 -9.21 25.80 -13.79
CA GLU A 125 -9.61 24.65 -14.61
C GLU A 125 -8.93 23.36 -14.15
N ASP A 126 -7.65 23.42 -13.79
CA ASP A 126 -6.93 22.28 -13.20
C ASP A 126 -7.49 21.87 -11.83
N SER A 127 -7.98 22.83 -11.05
CA SER A 127 -8.54 22.54 -9.72
C SER A 127 -9.90 21.86 -9.83
N ASN A 128 -10.73 22.26 -10.80
CA ASN A 128 -12.06 21.69 -11.03
C ASN A 128 -12.04 20.19 -11.37
N ARG A 129 -11.01 19.71 -12.08
CA ARG A 129 -10.87 18.27 -12.42
C ARG A 129 -10.41 17.40 -11.24
N ARG A 130 -9.97 17.98 -10.12
CA ARG A 130 -9.51 17.22 -8.94
C ARG A 130 -10.68 16.67 -8.16
N ASP A 131 -10.42 15.66 -7.33
CA ASP A 131 -11.46 14.91 -6.63
C ASP A 131 -12.00 15.62 -5.38
N PHE A 132 -11.12 16.09 -4.49
CA PHE A 132 -11.50 16.66 -3.20
C PHE A 132 -10.94 18.05 -2.99
N THR A 133 -11.66 18.89 -2.24
CA THR A 133 -11.26 20.28 -1.91
C THR A 133 -9.85 20.33 -1.32
N ILE A 134 -9.56 19.45 -0.35
CA ILE A 134 -8.24 19.33 0.30
C ILE A 134 -7.10 18.83 -0.63
N ASN A 135 -7.42 18.33 -1.82
CA ASN A 135 -6.46 17.92 -2.84
C ASN A 135 -6.22 18.99 -3.91
N ALA A 136 -6.96 20.10 -3.85
CA ALA A 136 -6.90 21.21 -4.79
C ALA A 136 -6.40 22.52 -4.14
N ILE A 137 -5.53 22.39 -3.13
CA ILE A 137 -4.84 23.52 -2.49
C ILE A 137 -3.45 23.66 -3.12
N TYR A 138 -3.20 24.79 -3.74
CA TYR A 138 -1.95 25.09 -4.45
C TYR A 138 -1.10 26.02 -3.59
N ILE A 139 0.19 25.78 -3.53
CA ILE A 139 1.14 26.66 -2.81
C ILE A 139 2.27 27.03 -3.76
N ASP A 140 2.44 28.32 -4.01
CA ASP A 140 3.55 28.82 -4.82
C ASP A 140 4.88 28.83 -4.02
N PHE A 141 5.99 29.16 -4.68
CA PHE A 141 7.30 29.23 -4.03
C PHE A 141 7.54 30.51 -3.22
N HIS A 142 6.60 31.45 -3.23
CA HIS A 142 6.54 32.58 -2.30
C HIS A 142 5.76 32.21 -1.02
N GLY A 143 5.15 31.03 -0.97
CA GLY A 143 4.33 30.53 0.13
C GLY A 143 2.86 30.93 0.03
N THR A 144 2.44 31.62 -1.04
CA THR A 144 1.04 32.02 -1.24
C THR A 144 0.17 30.81 -1.49
N ILE A 145 -0.96 30.74 -0.79
CA ILE A 145 -1.96 29.68 -0.95
C ILE A 145 -3.00 30.14 -1.95
N PHE A 146 -3.18 29.36 -3.00
CA PHE A 146 -4.27 29.49 -3.96
C PHE A 146 -5.25 28.31 -3.79
N ASP A 147 -6.48 28.62 -3.40
CA ASP A 147 -7.48 27.63 -3.01
C ASP A 147 -8.88 28.02 -3.52
N PRO A 148 -9.24 27.64 -4.76
CA PRO A 148 -10.54 27.98 -5.34
C PRO A 148 -11.73 27.28 -4.70
N HIS A 149 -11.50 26.26 -3.87
CA HIS A 149 -12.52 25.32 -3.39
C HIS A 149 -12.68 25.30 -1.87
N SER A 150 -12.10 26.28 -1.17
CA SER A 150 -12.08 26.35 0.30
C SER A 150 -11.52 25.07 0.96
N GLY A 151 -10.60 24.39 0.29
CA GLY A 151 -9.92 23.20 0.79
C GLY A 151 -9.06 23.47 2.02
N TYR A 152 -8.52 24.68 2.18
CA TYR A 152 -7.77 25.11 3.35
C TYR A 152 -8.63 25.04 4.61
N ASP A 153 -9.82 25.65 4.57
CA ASP A 153 -10.76 25.64 5.69
C ASP A 153 -11.28 24.24 5.98
N ASP A 154 -11.58 23.47 4.93
CA ASP A 154 -11.97 22.06 5.07
C ASP A 154 -10.90 21.25 5.77
N LEU A 155 -9.64 21.42 5.37
CA LEU A 155 -8.52 20.69 5.96
C LEU A 155 -8.35 21.02 7.44
N LEU A 156 -8.45 22.30 7.82
CA LEU A 156 -8.36 22.73 9.22
C LEU A 156 -9.55 22.23 10.04
N LYS A 157 -10.77 22.29 9.48
CA LYS A 157 -12.00 21.78 10.11
C LYS A 157 -12.10 20.26 10.08
N ARG A 158 -11.14 19.56 9.46
CA ARG A 158 -11.08 18.10 9.31
C ARG A 158 -12.31 17.57 8.54
N LYS A 159 -12.62 18.22 7.43
CA LYS A 159 -13.66 17.86 6.46
C LYS A 159 -13.03 17.37 5.16
N VAL A 160 -13.67 16.40 4.52
CA VAL A 160 -13.28 15.89 3.21
C VAL A 160 -14.51 15.94 2.32
N ARG A 161 -14.49 16.82 1.32
CA ARG A 161 -15.62 17.05 0.40
C ARG A 161 -15.17 16.90 -1.04
N PHE A 162 -16.05 16.41 -1.90
CA PHE A 162 -15.85 16.44 -3.34
C PHE A 162 -15.82 17.88 -3.85
N ILE A 163 -15.11 18.10 -4.95
CA ILE A 163 -15.22 19.34 -5.73
C ILE A 163 -16.43 19.22 -6.65
N GLY A 164 -17.41 20.11 -6.51
CA GLY A 164 -18.68 20.05 -7.26
C GLY A 164 -19.61 18.93 -6.78
N ASP A 165 -20.45 18.42 -7.68
CA ASP A 165 -21.45 17.37 -7.36
C ASP A 165 -20.79 16.00 -7.13
N PRO A 166 -20.88 15.41 -5.92
CA PRO A 166 -20.28 14.11 -5.60
C PRO A 166 -20.72 12.96 -6.52
N ASN A 167 -21.98 12.92 -6.98
CA ASN A 167 -22.46 11.87 -7.87
C ASN A 167 -21.80 11.98 -9.24
N LYS A 168 -21.69 13.19 -9.80
CA LYS A 168 -20.98 13.42 -11.08
C LYS A 168 -19.52 13.02 -10.94
N ARG A 169 -18.87 13.44 -9.84
CA ARG A 169 -17.46 13.09 -9.59
C ARG A 169 -17.24 11.59 -9.47
N ILE A 170 -18.14 10.85 -8.84
CA ILE A 170 -18.03 9.39 -8.74
C ILE A 170 -18.18 8.73 -10.12
N ILE A 171 -19.09 9.23 -10.97
CA ILE A 171 -19.30 8.69 -12.33
C ILE A 171 -18.04 8.84 -13.18
N GLU A 172 -17.32 9.97 -13.10
CA GLU A 172 -16.05 10.20 -13.83
C GLU A 172 -14.96 9.17 -13.49
N ASP A 173 -14.81 8.78 -12.21
CA ASP A 173 -13.94 7.69 -11.79
C ASP A 173 -14.50 7.03 -10.53
N ASN A 174 -15.10 5.85 -10.69
CA ASN A 174 -15.70 5.10 -9.59
C ASN A 174 -14.71 4.78 -8.45
N LEU A 175 -13.38 4.81 -8.70
CA LEU A 175 -12.37 4.64 -7.65
C LEU A 175 -12.43 5.76 -6.59
N ARG A 176 -13.02 6.92 -6.91
CA ARG A 176 -13.17 8.03 -5.97
C ARG A 176 -13.98 7.68 -4.73
N ILE A 177 -14.83 6.65 -4.76
CA ILE A 177 -15.49 6.12 -3.56
C ILE A 177 -14.45 5.63 -2.53
N LEU A 178 -13.50 4.79 -2.97
CA LEU A 178 -12.43 4.30 -2.10
C LEU A 178 -11.48 5.42 -1.68
N ARG A 179 -11.20 6.37 -2.60
CA ARG A 179 -10.37 7.52 -2.26
C ARG A 179 -11.04 8.41 -1.21
N PHE A 180 -12.34 8.69 -1.33
CA PHE A 180 -13.12 9.46 -0.36
C PHE A 180 -13.02 8.84 1.02
N ILE A 181 -13.20 7.52 1.11
CA ILE A 181 -13.03 6.78 2.37
C ILE A 181 -11.61 6.90 2.90
N ARG A 182 -10.60 6.67 2.06
CA ARG A 182 -9.20 6.80 2.46
C ARG A 182 -8.88 8.19 3.01
N PHE A 183 -9.31 9.24 2.33
CA PHE A 183 -9.04 10.61 2.73
C PHE A 183 -9.85 10.99 3.97
N SER A 184 -11.11 10.56 4.09
CA SER A 184 -11.94 10.77 5.27
C SER A 184 -11.34 10.10 6.50
N ILE A 185 -10.86 8.86 6.38
CA ILE A 185 -10.18 8.17 7.50
C ILE A 185 -8.89 8.91 7.89
N ARG A 186 -8.15 9.40 6.90
CA ARG A 186 -6.85 10.03 7.12
C ARG A 186 -6.94 11.44 7.70
N TYR A 187 -7.86 12.25 7.20
CA TYR A 187 -7.92 13.69 7.49
C TYR A 187 -9.25 14.11 8.13
N GLY A 188 -10.31 13.33 7.97
CA GLY A 188 -11.64 13.65 8.48
C GLY A 188 -11.84 13.28 9.95
N LYS A 189 -12.77 13.97 10.61
CA LYS A 189 -13.31 13.57 11.93
C LYS A 189 -14.54 12.66 11.82
N LYS A 190 -15.30 12.80 10.74
CA LYS A 190 -16.45 11.98 10.36
C LYS A 190 -16.56 11.98 8.83
N PHE A 191 -17.49 11.20 8.30
CA PHE A 191 -17.89 11.36 6.91
C PHE A 191 -18.77 12.61 6.74
N GLU A 192 -18.52 13.43 5.71
CA GLU A 192 -19.45 14.48 5.31
C GLU A 192 -20.67 13.80 4.65
N GLU A 193 -21.87 14.16 5.10
CA GLU A 193 -23.09 13.36 4.92
C GLU A 193 -23.50 13.24 3.45
N ASP A 194 -23.52 14.35 2.71
CA ASP A 194 -23.88 14.38 1.28
C ASP A 194 -22.89 13.56 0.43
N ASP A 195 -21.58 13.76 0.66
CA ASP A 195 -20.51 13.04 -0.03
C ASP A 195 -20.56 11.54 0.26
N PHE A 196 -20.84 11.17 1.51
CA PHE A 196 -20.97 9.78 1.94
C PHE A 196 -22.23 9.12 1.37
N PHE A 197 -23.36 9.83 1.38
CA PHE A 197 -24.59 9.33 0.76
C PHE A 197 -24.39 9.05 -0.73
N ALA A 198 -23.71 9.94 -1.45
CA ALA A 198 -23.34 9.71 -2.85
C ALA A 198 -22.45 8.47 -3.02
N CYS A 199 -21.48 8.25 -2.12
CA CYS A 199 -20.67 7.03 -2.12
C CYS A 199 -21.50 5.77 -1.88
N VAL A 200 -22.43 5.79 -0.92
CA VAL A 200 -23.31 4.66 -0.59
C VAL A 200 -24.25 4.34 -1.76
N LYS A 201 -24.86 5.37 -2.37
CA LYS A 201 -25.74 5.25 -3.54
C LYS A 201 -25.02 4.62 -4.74
N ASN A 202 -23.77 5.01 -4.97
CA ASN A 202 -22.99 4.55 -6.12
C ASN A 202 -22.08 3.35 -5.82
N LYS A 203 -22.08 2.78 -4.61
CA LYS A 203 -21.11 1.74 -4.19
C LYS A 203 -20.98 0.55 -5.14
N LYS A 204 -22.07 0.12 -5.78
CA LYS A 204 -22.07 -1.00 -6.75
C LYS A 204 -21.20 -0.71 -7.98
N LYS A 205 -21.05 0.56 -8.36
CA LYS A 205 -20.22 0.97 -9.50
C LYS A 205 -18.72 0.72 -9.26
N ILE A 206 -18.30 0.51 -8.01
CA ILE A 206 -16.91 0.16 -7.70
C ILE A 206 -16.45 -1.13 -8.42
N LYS A 207 -17.39 -2.03 -8.75
CA LYS A 207 -17.12 -3.28 -9.46
C LYS A 207 -16.62 -3.05 -10.90
N SER A 208 -16.92 -1.91 -11.51
CA SER A 208 -16.38 -1.55 -12.83
C SER A 208 -14.90 -1.17 -12.75
N VAL A 209 -14.35 -0.96 -11.55
CA VAL A 209 -12.93 -0.67 -11.35
C VAL A 209 -12.17 -1.98 -11.24
N SER A 210 -11.07 -2.08 -11.99
CA SER A 210 -10.19 -3.25 -11.92
C SER A 210 -9.77 -3.53 -10.47
N PHE A 211 -9.63 -4.80 -10.12
CA PHE A 211 -9.31 -5.16 -8.74
C PHE A 211 -7.93 -4.66 -8.32
N GLU A 212 -6.96 -4.58 -9.24
CA GLU A 212 -5.62 -4.00 -8.98
C GLU A 212 -5.73 -2.58 -8.42
N ARG A 213 -6.56 -1.74 -9.04
CA ARG A 213 -6.77 -0.36 -8.58
C ARG A 213 -7.52 -0.30 -7.26
N ARG A 214 -8.54 -1.15 -7.07
CA ARG A 214 -9.25 -1.25 -5.80
C ARG A 214 -8.31 -1.67 -4.68
N TYR A 215 -7.51 -2.71 -4.91
CA TYR A 215 -6.50 -3.22 -4.00
C TYR A 215 -5.46 -2.16 -3.61
N ASP A 216 -4.98 -1.40 -4.59
CA ASP A 216 -4.02 -0.33 -4.35
C ASP A 216 -4.53 0.76 -3.42
N GLU A 217 -5.83 1.05 -3.44
CA GLU A 217 -6.44 1.95 -2.45
C GLU A 217 -6.74 1.24 -1.13
N LEU A 218 -7.28 0.02 -1.17
CA LEU A 218 -7.60 -0.76 0.03
C LEU A 218 -6.39 -1.02 0.91
N LYS A 219 -5.24 -1.38 0.32
CA LYS A 219 -4.00 -1.62 1.09
C LYS A 219 -3.54 -0.37 1.85
N LYS A 220 -3.89 0.83 1.37
CA LYS A 220 -3.61 2.11 2.04
C LYS A 220 -4.65 2.39 3.11
N ILE A 221 -5.92 2.06 2.87
CA ILE A 221 -7.04 2.29 3.79
C ILE A 221 -6.88 1.46 5.07
N VAL A 222 -6.64 0.16 4.92
CA VAL A 222 -6.71 -0.80 6.05
C VAL A 222 -5.62 -0.58 7.08
N ILE A 223 -4.57 0.19 6.78
CA ILE A 223 -3.45 0.48 7.70
C ILE A 223 -3.56 1.87 8.36
N LEU A 224 -4.62 2.64 8.06
CA LEU A 224 -4.78 3.97 8.64
C LEU A 224 -5.18 3.89 10.11
N LYS A 225 -4.61 4.80 10.92
CA LYS A 225 -4.84 4.87 12.38
C LYS A 225 -6.32 4.90 12.77
N ASN A 226 -7.14 5.66 12.05
CA ASN A 226 -8.56 5.81 12.37
C ASN A 226 -9.45 4.77 11.66
N PHE A 227 -8.88 3.74 11.04
CA PHE A 227 -9.65 2.78 10.25
C PHE A 227 -10.75 2.11 11.07
N VAL A 228 -10.47 1.69 12.32
CA VAL A 228 -11.47 1.05 13.21
C VAL A 228 -12.66 1.97 13.49
N PHE A 229 -12.41 3.26 13.76
CA PHE A 229 -13.46 4.23 14.03
C PHE A 229 -14.43 4.38 12.85
N PHE A 230 -13.89 4.49 11.63
CA PHE A 230 -14.69 4.58 10.41
C PHE A 230 -15.27 3.23 9.96
N LEU A 231 -14.62 2.10 10.29
CA LEU A 231 -15.15 0.77 10.03
C LEU A 231 -16.49 0.54 10.73
N LYS A 232 -16.70 1.12 11.91
CA LYS A 232 -18.01 1.06 12.60
C LYS A 232 -19.13 1.77 11.83
N GLN A 233 -18.79 2.83 11.08
CA GLN A 233 -19.73 3.56 10.22
C GLN A 233 -19.93 2.84 8.87
N LEU A 234 -18.90 2.15 8.38
CA LEU A 234 -18.93 1.34 7.16
C LEU A 234 -19.44 -0.08 7.47
N ASN A 235 -20.72 -0.35 7.26
CA ASN A 235 -21.26 -1.70 7.49
C ASN A 235 -20.55 -2.79 6.65
N LYS A 236 -20.65 -4.07 7.08
CA LYS A 236 -20.06 -5.23 6.37
C LYS A 236 -20.49 -5.33 4.90
N HIS A 237 -21.70 -4.88 4.56
CA HIS A 237 -22.21 -4.92 3.20
C HIS A 237 -21.40 -4.03 2.26
N PHE A 238 -20.88 -2.91 2.75
CA PHE A 238 -20.02 -2.03 1.97
C PHE A 238 -18.75 -2.75 1.52
N PHE A 239 -18.08 -3.47 2.43
CA PHE A 239 -16.89 -4.24 2.09
C PHE A 239 -17.19 -5.48 1.25
N ASN A 240 -18.33 -6.14 1.47
CA ASN A 240 -18.73 -7.26 0.63
C ASN A 240 -18.87 -6.87 -0.84
N GLU A 241 -19.41 -5.68 -1.12
CA GLU A 241 -19.51 -5.15 -2.49
C GLU A 241 -18.14 -4.83 -3.10
N ILE A 242 -17.23 -4.27 -2.30
CA ILE A 242 -15.88 -3.91 -2.77
C ILE A 242 -15.03 -5.13 -3.07
N PHE A 243 -15.07 -6.13 -2.19
CA PHE A 243 -14.29 -7.35 -2.33
C PHE A 243 -14.99 -8.39 -3.21
N GLU A 244 -16.27 -8.18 -3.53
CA GLU A 244 -17.09 -9.17 -4.26
C GLU A 244 -17.13 -10.54 -3.57
N THR A 245 -16.96 -10.55 -2.24
CA THR A 245 -17.04 -11.74 -1.40
C THR A 245 -17.44 -11.34 0.01
N LYS A 246 -17.96 -12.28 0.79
CA LYS A 246 -18.29 -12.05 2.20
C LYS A 246 -17.01 -11.87 3.00
N VAL A 247 -16.89 -10.75 3.72
CA VAL A 247 -15.76 -10.49 4.62
C VAL A 247 -16.13 -10.65 6.09
N PHE A 248 -15.12 -10.99 6.89
CA PHE A 248 -15.19 -11.04 8.34
C PHE A 248 -14.63 -9.75 8.94
N ILE A 249 -15.45 -9.00 9.67
CA ILE A 249 -15.04 -7.72 10.30
C ILE A 249 -15.15 -7.72 11.83
N ASN A 250 -15.80 -8.73 12.41
CA ASN A 250 -16.01 -8.81 13.86
C ASN A 250 -14.67 -8.99 14.58
N ASN A 251 -14.45 -8.30 15.70
CA ASN A 251 -13.19 -8.30 16.46
C ASN A 251 -12.00 -7.67 15.72
N PHE A 252 -12.24 -6.87 14.68
CA PHE A 252 -11.14 -6.17 14.00
C PHE A 252 -10.43 -5.18 14.94
N GLU A 253 -11.16 -4.59 15.90
CA GLU A 253 -10.61 -3.75 16.96
C GLU A 253 -9.50 -4.46 17.76
N LYS A 254 -9.68 -5.74 18.12
CA LYS A 254 -8.65 -6.52 18.81
C LYS A 254 -7.39 -6.69 17.94
N LEU A 255 -7.57 -6.91 16.63
CA LEU A 255 -6.45 -6.98 15.68
C LEU A 255 -5.72 -5.64 15.59
N ASP A 256 -6.45 -4.53 15.55
CA ASP A 256 -5.86 -3.21 15.49
C ASP A 256 -5.08 -2.88 16.77
N GLU A 257 -5.65 -3.16 17.95
CA GLU A 257 -5.01 -2.97 19.26
C GLU A 257 -3.67 -3.71 19.36
N VAL A 258 -3.67 -5.02 19.06
CA VAL A 258 -2.48 -5.87 19.16
C VAL A 258 -1.41 -5.53 18.11
N GLU A 259 -1.80 -5.13 16.90
CA GLU A 259 -0.84 -4.66 15.90
C GLU A 259 -0.24 -3.30 16.26
N ASN A 260 -1.02 -2.39 16.86
CA ASN A 260 -0.53 -1.09 17.31
C ASN A 260 0.42 -1.23 18.51
N SER A 261 0.07 -2.05 19.52
CA SER A 261 0.92 -2.26 20.70
C SER A 261 2.30 -2.81 20.31
N MET A 262 2.33 -3.77 19.39
CA MET A 262 3.58 -4.35 18.88
C MET A 262 4.24 -3.55 17.75
N LYS A 263 3.60 -2.49 17.23
CA LYS A 263 4.04 -1.73 16.04
C LYS A 263 4.23 -2.61 14.80
N MET A 264 3.33 -3.57 14.58
CA MET A 264 3.40 -4.61 13.54
C MET A 264 2.24 -4.60 12.54
N ILE A 265 1.64 -3.43 12.30
CA ILE A 265 0.55 -3.24 11.34
C ILE A 265 0.92 -3.81 9.96
N SER A 266 0.09 -4.70 9.44
CA SER A 266 0.32 -5.30 8.13
C SER A 266 -0.96 -5.37 7.31
N SER A 267 -0.96 -4.71 6.14
CA SER A 267 -2.08 -4.77 5.19
C SER A 267 -2.41 -6.22 4.81
N ILE A 268 -1.40 -7.05 4.54
CA ILE A 268 -1.59 -8.46 4.16
C ILE A 268 -2.19 -9.29 5.29
N ARG A 269 -1.80 -9.05 6.56
CA ARG A 269 -2.41 -9.72 7.72
C ARG A 269 -3.88 -9.30 7.89
N ARG A 270 -4.18 -8.01 7.72
CA ARG A 270 -5.56 -7.49 7.74
C ARG A 270 -6.41 -8.06 6.61
N PHE A 271 -5.86 -8.23 5.40
CA PHE A 271 -6.54 -8.97 4.33
C PHE A 271 -6.77 -10.43 4.69
N LYS A 272 -5.75 -11.12 5.23
CA LYS A 272 -5.92 -12.48 5.75
C LYS A 272 -7.05 -12.56 6.79
N PHE A 273 -7.15 -11.56 7.67
CA PHE A 273 -8.24 -11.44 8.63
C PHE A 273 -9.62 -11.33 7.97
N PHE A 274 -9.79 -10.44 7.00
CA PHE A 274 -11.06 -10.28 6.30
C PHE A 274 -11.53 -11.57 5.60
N PHE A 275 -10.60 -12.41 5.15
CA PHE A 275 -10.92 -13.61 4.36
C PHE A 275 -10.82 -14.93 5.12
N GLN A 276 -10.61 -14.92 6.44
CA GLN A 276 -10.38 -16.16 7.22
C GLN A 276 -11.42 -17.27 6.97
N LYS A 277 -12.69 -16.90 6.79
CA LYS A 277 -13.79 -17.85 6.57
C LYS A 277 -14.01 -18.23 5.09
N ASN A 278 -13.57 -17.41 4.14
CA ASN A 278 -13.91 -17.53 2.71
C ASN A 278 -12.68 -17.56 1.79
N LEU A 279 -11.58 -18.21 2.20
CA LEU A 279 -10.36 -18.30 1.41
C LEU A 279 -10.53 -18.96 0.02
N LYS A 280 -11.58 -19.78 -0.16
CA LYS A 280 -11.83 -20.51 -1.41
C LYS A 280 -12.52 -19.68 -2.51
N GLU A 281 -13.08 -18.50 -2.19
CA GLU A 281 -13.87 -17.66 -3.10
C GLU A 281 -13.16 -16.35 -3.49
N ILE A 282 -11.83 -16.37 -3.58
CA ILE A 282 -11.06 -15.13 -3.80
C ILE A 282 -10.59 -15.03 -5.25
N ASN A 283 -11.50 -14.64 -6.15
CA ASN A 283 -11.18 -14.40 -7.58
C ASN A 283 -10.04 -13.38 -7.77
N PHE A 284 -9.86 -12.49 -6.80
CA PHE A 284 -8.88 -11.42 -6.85
C PHE A 284 -7.51 -11.74 -6.23
N LEU A 285 -7.28 -12.98 -5.76
CA LEU A 285 -5.95 -13.38 -5.26
C LEU A 285 -4.85 -13.15 -6.29
N LYS A 286 -5.17 -13.28 -7.57
CA LYS A 286 -4.23 -13.09 -8.69
C LYS A 286 -3.59 -11.70 -8.72
N VAL A 287 -4.23 -10.70 -8.10
CA VAL A 287 -3.68 -9.34 -7.98
C VAL A 287 -2.53 -9.25 -6.99
N PHE A 288 -2.52 -10.12 -5.97
CA PHE A 288 -1.41 -10.20 -5.03
C PHE A 288 -0.22 -10.88 -5.69
N ASN A 289 1.01 -10.49 -5.32
CA ASN A 289 2.18 -11.25 -5.75
C ASN A 289 2.18 -12.66 -5.11
N ASN A 290 2.97 -13.59 -5.66
CA ASN A 290 3.03 -14.97 -5.20
C ASN A 290 3.35 -15.12 -3.70
N LYS A 291 4.16 -14.21 -3.13
CA LYS A 291 4.52 -14.23 -1.70
C LYS A 291 3.32 -13.86 -0.83
N ASP A 292 2.59 -12.82 -1.20
CA ASP A 292 1.42 -12.34 -0.46
C ASP A 292 0.24 -13.31 -0.60
N GLN A 293 0.03 -13.90 -1.79
CA GLN A 293 -0.96 -14.96 -1.99
C GLN A 293 -0.70 -16.14 -1.04
N LYS A 294 0.56 -16.62 -0.97
CA LYS A 294 0.95 -17.68 -0.05
C LYS A 294 0.68 -17.29 1.40
N ARG A 295 1.02 -16.06 1.79
CA ARG A 295 0.82 -15.55 3.15
C ARG A 295 -0.66 -15.50 3.56
N ILE A 296 -1.55 -15.05 2.66
CA ILE A 296 -3.00 -14.97 2.87
C ILE A 296 -3.61 -16.38 2.94
N ASN A 297 -3.26 -17.26 1.99
CA ASN A 297 -3.85 -18.59 1.86
C ASN A 297 -3.31 -19.62 2.85
N CYS A 298 -2.16 -19.32 3.48
CA CYS A 298 -1.51 -20.23 4.40
C CYS A 298 -2.42 -20.49 5.62
N LYS A 299 -2.87 -21.73 5.75
CA LYS A 299 -3.52 -22.26 6.93
C LYS A 299 -2.47 -22.93 7.80
N ILE A 300 -2.22 -22.35 8.96
CA ILE A 300 -1.31 -22.91 9.96
C ILE A 300 -2.19 -23.32 11.13
N ASP A 301 -2.23 -24.62 11.40
CA ASP A 301 -2.90 -25.17 12.57
C ASP A 301 -1.86 -25.41 13.66
N ILE A 302 -1.86 -24.56 14.70
CA ILE A 302 -0.91 -24.63 15.80
C ILE A 302 -1.56 -25.41 16.94
N LYS A 303 -1.21 -26.68 17.06
CA LYS A 303 -1.72 -27.55 18.14
C LYS A 303 -1.11 -27.25 19.51
N ASN A 304 0.14 -26.80 19.52
CA ASN A 304 0.85 -26.35 20.71
C ASN A 304 1.93 -25.33 20.34
N TYR A 305 2.26 -24.48 21.29
CA TYR A 305 3.21 -23.38 21.12
C TYR A 305 4.62 -23.75 21.65
N GLY A 306 4.94 -25.03 21.76
CA GLY A 306 6.25 -25.50 22.20
C GLY A 306 7.37 -25.12 21.21
N SER A 307 8.58 -24.87 21.72
CA SER A 307 9.72 -24.36 20.94
C SER A 307 10.05 -25.21 19.69
N ILE A 308 9.97 -26.53 19.81
CA ILE A 308 10.19 -27.48 18.70
C ILE A 308 9.06 -27.38 17.67
N ALA A 309 7.80 -27.32 18.11
CA ALA A 309 6.66 -27.19 17.21
C ALA A 309 6.71 -25.87 16.42
N LEU A 310 7.02 -24.76 17.10
CA LEU A 310 7.23 -23.47 16.45
C LEU A 310 8.38 -23.52 15.45
N LYS A 311 9.53 -24.12 15.78
CA LYS A 311 10.64 -24.30 14.82
C LYS A 311 10.21 -25.04 13.55
N LYS A 312 9.39 -26.10 13.68
CA LYS A 312 8.80 -26.82 12.53
C LYS A 312 7.92 -25.90 11.68
N MET A 313 7.05 -25.13 12.32
CA MET A 313 6.18 -24.20 11.61
C MET A 313 6.95 -23.07 10.92
N ILE A 314 8.00 -22.53 11.55
CA ILE A 314 8.85 -21.52 10.92
C ILE A 314 9.57 -22.10 9.70
N PHE A 315 10.07 -23.33 9.78
CA PHE A 315 10.73 -23.99 8.64
C PHE A 315 9.75 -24.19 7.46
N LEU A 316 8.52 -24.62 7.75
CA LEU A 316 7.51 -24.94 6.72
C LEU A 316 6.89 -23.68 6.08
N TYR A 317 6.57 -22.66 6.88
CA TYR A 317 5.76 -21.52 6.43
C TYR A 317 6.50 -20.19 6.46
N GLY A 318 7.66 -20.13 7.13
CA GLY A 318 8.41 -18.91 7.35
C GLY A 318 7.92 -18.08 8.54
N LYS A 319 8.81 -17.24 9.07
CA LYS A 319 8.56 -16.42 10.26
C LYS A 319 7.34 -15.51 10.11
N THR A 320 7.22 -14.80 8.98
CA THR A 320 6.16 -13.82 8.77
C THR A 320 4.77 -14.45 8.78
N ALA A 321 4.58 -15.58 8.09
CA ALA A 321 3.28 -16.26 8.04
C ALA A 321 2.90 -16.84 9.41
N LEU A 322 3.88 -17.32 10.18
CA LEU A 322 3.63 -17.82 11.53
C LEU A 322 3.25 -16.69 12.51
N VAL A 323 3.94 -15.55 12.47
CA VAL A 323 3.57 -14.36 13.25
C VAL A 323 2.15 -13.92 12.89
N ASP A 324 1.78 -13.92 11.60
CA ASP A 324 0.38 -13.69 11.19
C ASP A 324 -0.59 -14.63 11.90
N GLN A 325 -0.32 -15.94 11.88
CA GLN A 325 -1.20 -16.89 12.54
C GLN A 325 -1.29 -16.66 14.06
N ILE A 326 -0.17 -16.46 14.76
CA ILE A 326 -0.18 -16.22 16.21
C ILE A 326 -1.01 -14.99 16.59
N ILE A 327 -0.85 -13.88 15.86
CA ILE A 327 -1.67 -12.69 16.11
C ILE A 327 -3.16 -13.00 15.87
N LEU A 328 -3.49 -13.73 14.82
CA LEU A 328 -4.88 -14.09 14.52
C LEU A 328 -5.47 -15.10 15.52
N ASP A 329 -4.66 -16.01 16.06
CA ASP A 329 -5.07 -16.94 17.10
C ASP A 329 -5.38 -16.20 18.40
N HIS A 330 -4.58 -15.20 18.78
CA HIS A 330 -4.87 -14.32 19.91
C HIS A 330 -6.17 -13.51 19.71
N VAL A 331 -6.37 -12.92 18.53
CA VAL A 331 -7.62 -12.20 18.21
C VAL A 331 -8.85 -13.12 18.31
N ASN A 332 -8.68 -14.39 17.98
CA ASN A 332 -9.69 -15.43 18.12
C ASN A 332 -9.71 -16.09 19.52
N CYS A 333 -9.06 -15.48 20.51
CA CYS A 333 -9.03 -15.91 21.92
C CYS A 333 -8.46 -17.33 22.16
N LYS A 334 -7.53 -17.77 21.30
CA LYS A 334 -6.79 -19.05 21.47
C LYS A 334 -5.47 -18.91 22.24
N ILE A 335 -4.98 -17.68 22.37
CA ILE A 335 -3.72 -17.34 23.03
C ILE A 335 -3.97 -16.15 23.94
N ASP A 336 -3.45 -16.19 25.16
CA ASP A 336 -3.57 -15.10 26.11
C ASP A 336 -2.68 -13.90 25.75
N SER A 337 -3.10 -12.71 26.20
CA SER A 337 -2.40 -11.45 25.93
C SER A 337 -0.97 -11.41 26.49
N HIS A 338 -0.69 -12.16 27.55
CA HIS A 338 0.64 -12.20 28.18
C HIS A 338 1.64 -13.09 27.41
N GLU A 339 1.15 -14.02 26.59
CA GLU A 339 1.99 -14.98 25.87
C GLU A 339 2.37 -14.52 24.47
N ILE A 340 1.50 -13.76 23.82
CA ILE A 340 1.66 -13.37 22.41
C ILE A 340 3.00 -12.69 22.12
N GLU A 341 3.44 -11.77 22.98
CA GLU A 341 4.69 -11.04 22.78
C GLU A 341 5.90 -11.98 22.89
N ASN A 342 5.89 -12.88 23.87
CA ASN A 342 6.93 -13.90 24.05
C ASN A 342 7.03 -14.82 22.83
N LEU A 343 5.88 -15.28 22.31
CA LEU A 343 5.81 -16.14 21.13
C LEU A 343 6.30 -15.41 19.87
N VAL A 344 5.87 -14.17 19.67
CA VAL A 344 6.30 -13.34 18.52
C VAL A 344 7.81 -13.09 18.59
N ASN A 345 8.35 -12.76 19.77
CA ASN A 345 9.78 -12.56 19.97
C ASN A 345 10.58 -13.84 19.74
N PHE A 346 10.12 -14.98 20.28
CA PHE A 346 10.71 -16.28 19.98
C PHE A 346 10.80 -16.51 18.47
N ILE A 347 9.70 -16.32 17.71
CA ILE A 347 9.70 -16.54 16.26
C ILE A 347 10.67 -15.61 15.53
N LYS A 348 10.70 -14.32 15.91
CA LYS A 348 11.59 -13.32 15.29
C LYS A 348 13.06 -13.73 15.45
N TYR A 349 13.48 -14.14 16.64
CA TYR A 349 14.89 -14.40 16.95
C TYR A 349 15.29 -15.88 16.84
N CYS A 350 14.34 -16.80 16.67
CA CYS A 350 14.64 -18.22 16.52
C CYS A 350 15.56 -18.46 15.32
N LYS A 351 16.71 -19.08 15.58
CA LYS A 351 17.59 -19.63 14.54
C LYS A 351 17.02 -20.98 14.11
N ILE A 352 16.82 -21.14 12.81
CA ILE A 352 16.35 -22.41 12.23
C ILE A 352 17.59 -23.17 11.76
N PRO A 353 17.73 -24.46 12.11
CA PRO A 353 18.78 -25.29 11.54
C PRO A 353 18.75 -25.25 10.00
N LYS A 354 19.92 -25.31 9.37
CA LYS A 354 20.02 -25.49 7.92
C LYS A 354 19.82 -26.97 7.61
N PHE A 355 19.04 -27.27 6.57
CA PHE A 355 18.90 -28.65 6.10
C PHE A 355 20.26 -29.15 5.60
N PRO A 356 20.79 -30.28 6.11
CA PRO A 356 22.21 -30.63 5.98
C PRO A 356 22.58 -31.31 4.65
N ILE A 357 21.63 -31.49 3.74
CA ILE A 357 21.82 -32.13 2.43
C ILE A 357 21.31 -31.22 1.31
N ASP A 358 22.01 -31.23 0.17
CA ASP A 358 21.61 -30.51 -1.03
C ASP A 358 21.39 -31.44 -2.25
N GLY A 359 21.13 -30.86 -3.42
CA GLY A 359 20.90 -31.64 -4.64
C GLY A 359 22.14 -32.37 -5.14
N ASN A 360 23.34 -31.84 -4.91
CA ASN A 360 24.59 -32.47 -5.36
C ASN A 360 24.87 -33.75 -4.56
N ASP A 361 24.55 -33.71 -3.27
CA ASP A 361 24.60 -34.90 -2.40
C ASP A 361 23.67 -36.01 -2.87
N ILE A 362 22.53 -35.69 -3.50
CA ILE A 362 21.63 -36.71 -4.07
C ILE A 362 22.16 -37.21 -5.42
N LYS A 363 22.65 -36.30 -6.28
CA LYS A 363 23.20 -36.64 -7.60
C LYS A 363 24.39 -37.59 -7.51
N SER A 364 25.23 -37.47 -6.48
CA SER A 364 26.39 -38.37 -6.27
C SER A 364 26.02 -39.84 -6.06
N PHE A 365 24.74 -40.15 -5.79
CA PHE A 365 24.22 -41.52 -5.70
C PHE A 365 23.54 -42.03 -6.99
N GLY A 366 23.76 -41.36 -8.13
CA GLY A 366 23.27 -41.82 -9.44
C GLY A 366 21.82 -41.43 -9.76
N PHE A 367 21.29 -40.40 -9.10
CA PHE A 367 19.98 -39.83 -9.44
C PHE A 367 20.12 -38.73 -10.48
N LYS A 368 19.31 -38.77 -11.55
CA LYS A 368 19.36 -37.78 -12.62
C LYS A 368 18.79 -36.43 -12.18
N GLU A 369 19.37 -35.37 -12.74
CA GLU A 369 18.91 -34.01 -12.52
C GLU A 369 17.46 -33.83 -13.01
N GLY A 370 16.64 -33.16 -12.19
CA GLY A 370 15.25 -32.88 -12.52
C GLY A 370 14.31 -33.03 -11.33
N SER A 371 13.03 -33.28 -11.63
CA SER A 371 11.94 -33.33 -10.63
C SER A 371 12.15 -34.39 -9.54
N GLU A 372 12.91 -35.44 -9.83
CA GLU A 372 13.18 -36.57 -8.95
C GLU A 372 14.05 -36.20 -7.75
N VAL A 373 15.18 -35.52 -7.98
CA VAL A 373 16.04 -35.00 -6.90
C VAL A 373 15.23 -34.09 -5.96
N GLY A 374 14.34 -33.26 -6.52
CA GLY A 374 13.43 -32.42 -5.74
C GLY A 374 12.46 -33.23 -4.85
N LYS A 375 11.89 -34.31 -5.37
CA LYS A 375 11.01 -35.22 -4.60
C LYS A 375 11.77 -35.89 -3.45
N ILE A 376 12.98 -36.39 -3.70
CA ILE A 376 13.82 -37.03 -2.69
C ILE A 376 14.21 -36.03 -1.60
N LEU A 377 14.66 -34.83 -1.97
CA LEU A 377 14.97 -33.77 -1.01
C LEU A 377 13.77 -33.42 -0.14
N ASN A 378 12.57 -33.33 -0.72
CA ASN A 378 11.35 -33.07 0.06
C ASN A 378 11.00 -34.22 1.01
N TYR A 379 11.16 -35.47 0.57
CA TYR A 379 10.98 -36.66 1.43
C TYR A 379 11.95 -36.65 2.62
N LEU A 380 13.24 -36.39 2.39
CA LEU A 380 14.25 -36.32 3.44
C LEU A 380 14.02 -35.13 4.38
N LYS A 381 13.62 -33.97 3.85
CA LYS A 381 13.22 -32.81 4.66
C LYS A 381 12.09 -33.17 5.61
N ASN A 382 11.05 -33.86 5.13
CA ASN A 382 9.92 -34.27 5.97
C ASN A 382 10.37 -35.19 7.12
N ILE A 383 11.30 -36.11 6.86
CA ILE A 383 11.88 -36.98 7.89
C ILE A 383 12.68 -36.16 8.91
N TRP A 384 13.53 -35.26 8.44
CA TRP A 384 14.36 -34.43 9.28
C TRP A 384 13.51 -33.53 10.21
N ILE A 385 12.43 -32.96 9.68
CA ILE A 385 11.42 -32.21 10.46
C ILE A 385 10.74 -33.13 11.49
N LYS A 386 10.33 -34.34 11.10
CA LYS A 386 9.71 -35.31 12.03
C LYS A 386 10.64 -35.66 13.19
N LYS A 387 11.95 -35.81 12.93
CA LYS A 387 13.00 -36.04 13.93
C LYS A 387 13.52 -34.77 14.62
N ASN A 388 12.72 -33.70 14.68
CA ASN A 388 13.06 -32.46 15.40
C ASN A 388 14.39 -31.84 14.96
N PHE A 389 14.75 -31.95 13.68
CA PHE A 389 15.98 -31.42 13.10
C PHE A 389 17.28 -32.09 13.59
N LEU A 390 17.19 -33.25 14.23
CA LEU A 390 18.35 -33.93 14.84
C LEU A 390 19.14 -34.79 13.86
N SER A 391 18.58 -35.17 12.70
CA SER A 391 19.32 -36.04 11.77
C SER A 391 20.48 -35.31 11.10
N THR A 392 21.64 -35.95 11.11
CA THR A 392 22.85 -35.46 10.46
C THR A 392 22.81 -35.70 8.94
N LYS A 393 23.84 -35.22 8.24
CA LYS A 393 24.01 -35.50 6.82
C LYS A 393 24.13 -37.01 6.57
N GLU A 394 24.91 -37.70 7.41
CA GLU A 394 25.15 -39.14 7.32
C GLU A 394 23.84 -39.94 7.49
N ASP A 395 23.04 -39.60 8.50
CA ASP A 395 21.73 -40.24 8.76
C ASP A 395 20.81 -40.18 7.53
N LEU A 396 20.78 -39.02 6.87
CA LEU A 396 19.91 -38.79 5.73
C LEU A 396 20.47 -39.46 4.46
N ILE A 397 21.79 -39.48 4.27
CA ILE A 397 22.45 -40.23 3.19
C ILE A 397 22.16 -41.73 3.31
N GLN A 398 22.22 -42.31 4.52
CA GLN A 398 21.87 -43.72 4.70
C GLN A 398 20.44 -44.03 4.26
N LYS A 399 19.51 -43.08 4.42
CA LYS A 399 18.15 -43.22 3.91
C LYS A 399 18.07 -43.12 2.39
N VAL A 400 18.87 -42.25 1.77
CA VAL A 400 19.00 -42.19 0.30
C VAL A 400 19.44 -43.54 -0.24
N LYS A 401 20.46 -44.17 0.36
CA LYS A 401 20.99 -45.49 -0.02
C LYS A 401 19.95 -46.61 0.02
N LYS A 402 18.90 -46.49 0.85
CA LYS A 402 17.81 -47.47 0.97
C LYS A 402 16.65 -47.25 -0.02
N LEU A 403 16.65 -46.16 -0.79
CA LEU A 403 15.63 -45.94 -1.83
C LEU A 403 15.82 -46.92 -3.02
N PRO A 404 14.73 -47.35 -3.69
CA PRO A 404 14.80 -48.33 -4.77
C PRO A 404 15.79 -47.96 -5.87
N SER A 405 16.56 -48.94 -6.34
CA SER A 405 17.57 -48.79 -7.40
C SER A 405 16.97 -48.46 -8.76
N CYS A 406 15.69 -48.74 -9.01
CA CYS A 406 15.00 -48.38 -10.27
C CYS A 406 14.89 -46.86 -10.52
N LEU A 407 15.17 -46.05 -9.50
CA LEU A 407 15.25 -44.59 -9.54
C LEU A 407 16.70 -44.07 -9.71
N ARG A 408 17.70 -44.97 -9.65
CA ARG A 408 19.12 -44.66 -9.88
C ARG A 408 19.49 -45.18 -11.26
N ARG A 409 19.94 -44.30 -12.15
CA ARG A 409 20.40 -44.69 -13.49
C ARG A 409 21.72 -44.00 -13.80
#